data_AF-A0A6B2CUG2-F1
#
_entry.id   AF-A0A6B2CUG2-F1
#
_cell.length_a   1.000
_cell.length_b   1.000
_cell.length_c   1.000
_cell.angle_alpha   90.00
_cell.angle_beta   90.00
_cell.angle_gamma   90.00
#
_symmetry.space_group_name_H-M   'P 1'
#
loop_
_entity.id
_entity.type
_entity.pdbx_description
1 polymer ?
#
loop_
_entity_poly.entity_id
_entity_poly.type
_entity_poly.pdbx_seq_one_letter_code
_entity_poly.pdbx_strand_id
1 'polypeptide(L)'
;MSCNVASSELACYFPFLDKSAVYLSRRGLLLDVVLSDKTAVEKAVERLKKSLAREPFNPRRCIDAPEETAVAARLALYVAAATKNQYVLRRFADAESKSFRELLRKIPGIQDPRCKIEIARDLGVDARPAHEVVSGIVVAAYNTPIAVRWTSYLRYAPQDPYWAMINRPVVKGWVVVPIDDFERLLEEAYEERIFQIVRDNELAVGRVAASVDLSQLDDVFKRYAQRPLQMPQQAVKGGDPPCMKAVLDALKNGENLPHTARFAITTYLLWRGWGVDQIVDLFRTAPDFNEKITRYQVQHIAGQTGGRKQYTVPSCETMNSWGLCPTNLGCGVKNPVQYGRRAAIKRSS
;
A
#
# COMPACT_ATOMS: atom_id res chain seq x y z
N MET A 1 20.26 23.94 7.23
CA MET A 1 20.53 23.30 8.53
C MET A 1 19.90 21.93 8.49
N SER A 2 20.69 20.90 8.79
CA SER A 2 20.26 19.49 8.84
C SER A 2 19.26 19.27 9.97
N CYS A 3 18.55 18.14 9.91
CA CYS A 3 17.73 17.68 11.03
C CYS A 3 18.57 17.66 12.32
N ASN A 4 18.10 18.33 13.38
CA ASN A 4 18.82 18.44 14.65
C ASN A 4 18.47 17.27 15.58
N VAL A 5 18.79 16.05 15.15
CA VAL A 5 18.53 14.80 15.88
C VAL A 5 19.76 13.90 15.74
N ALA A 6 20.15 13.21 16.82
CA ALA A 6 21.30 12.31 16.77
C ALA A 6 21.04 11.14 15.81
N SER A 7 22.08 10.63 15.14
CA SER A 7 21.91 9.52 14.19
C SER A 7 21.39 8.24 14.84
N SER A 8 21.71 8.00 16.12
CA SER A 8 21.18 6.89 16.92
C SER A 8 19.68 7.02 17.16
N GLU A 9 19.22 8.21 17.54
CA GLU A 9 17.80 8.52 17.76
C GLU A 9 17.03 8.43 16.44
N LEU A 10 17.58 8.98 15.34
CA LEU A 10 16.99 8.87 14.01
C LEU A 10 16.82 7.41 13.59
N ALA A 11 17.83 6.57 13.84
CA ALA A 11 17.76 5.14 13.55
C ALA A 11 16.70 4.42 14.38
N CYS A 12 16.49 4.85 15.63
CA CYS A 12 15.44 4.30 16.49
C CYS A 12 14.03 4.75 16.08
N TYR A 13 13.84 6.04 15.80
CA TYR A 13 12.54 6.57 15.37
C TYR A 13 12.13 6.05 13.99
N PHE A 14 13.08 6.01 13.06
CA PHE A 14 12.84 5.69 11.65
C PHE A 14 13.79 4.58 11.17
N PRO A 15 13.63 3.34 11.65
CA PRO A 15 14.54 2.23 11.40
C PRO A 15 14.63 1.81 9.92
N PHE A 16 13.67 2.19 9.09
CA PHE A 16 13.58 1.78 7.68
C PHE A 16 14.13 2.82 6.68
N LEU A 17 14.72 3.92 7.17
CA LEU A 17 15.48 4.86 6.34
C LEU A 17 16.83 4.27 5.89
N ASP A 18 17.34 4.73 4.76
CA ASP A 18 18.67 4.34 4.24
C ASP A 18 19.77 4.86 5.18
N LYS A 19 19.67 6.11 5.63
CA LYS A 19 20.56 6.66 6.68
C LYS A 19 20.59 5.79 7.94
N SER A 20 19.44 5.28 8.38
CA SER A 20 19.34 4.41 9.55
C SER A 20 20.03 3.07 9.32
N ALA A 21 19.86 2.47 8.13
CA ALA A 21 20.55 1.24 7.75
C ALA A 21 22.08 1.43 7.71
N VAL A 22 22.56 2.53 7.13
CA VAL A 22 23.99 2.89 7.07
C VAL A 22 24.56 3.10 8.47
N TYR A 23 23.82 3.79 9.35
CA TYR A 23 24.22 4.00 10.73
C TYR A 23 24.43 2.66 11.47
N LEU A 24 23.43 1.77 11.44
CA LEU A 24 23.50 0.46 12.11
C LEU A 24 24.63 -0.41 11.56
N SER A 25 24.83 -0.40 10.24
CA SER A 25 25.91 -1.16 9.60
C SER A 25 27.30 -0.67 10.05
N ARG A 26 27.51 0.64 10.19
CA ARG A 26 28.76 1.22 10.70
C ARG A 26 29.04 0.87 12.16
N ARG A 27 28.00 0.54 12.93
CA ARG A 27 28.10 0.06 14.32
C ARG A 27 28.32 -1.45 14.43
N GLY A 28 28.41 -2.17 13.30
CA GLY A 28 28.58 -3.62 13.29
C GLY A 28 27.31 -4.42 13.59
N LEU A 29 26.14 -3.76 13.61
CA LEU A 29 24.85 -4.38 13.89
C LEU A 29 24.28 -5.05 12.63
N LEU A 30 25.02 -6.03 12.13
CA LEU A 30 24.66 -6.83 10.95
C LEU A 30 23.67 -7.94 11.33
N LEU A 31 22.89 -8.39 10.35
CA LEU A 31 21.83 -9.38 10.55
C LEU A 31 22.31 -10.65 11.28
N ASP A 32 23.47 -11.20 10.89
CA ASP A 32 23.98 -12.46 11.45
C ASP A 32 24.36 -12.33 12.93
N VAL A 33 24.90 -11.17 13.33
CA VAL A 33 25.20 -10.85 14.73
C VAL A 33 23.92 -10.76 15.54
N VAL A 34 22.92 -10.05 14.99
CA VAL A 34 21.63 -9.82 15.66
C VAL A 34 20.82 -11.11 15.79
N LEU A 35 20.82 -11.98 14.77
CA LEU A 35 20.12 -13.26 14.82
C LEU A 35 20.69 -14.23 15.86
N SER A 36 21.97 -14.09 16.19
CA SER A 36 22.64 -14.91 17.20
C SER A 36 22.28 -14.47 18.63
N ASP A 37 21.82 -13.23 18.80
CA ASP A 37 21.37 -12.69 20.09
C ASP A 37 19.88 -12.99 20.33
N LYS A 38 19.62 -13.94 21.25
CA LYS A 38 18.25 -14.32 21.65
C LYS A 38 17.44 -13.14 22.16
N THR A 39 18.06 -12.19 22.87
CA THR A 39 17.35 -11.04 23.43
C THR A 39 16.89 -10.08 22.34
N ALA A 40 17.69 -9.92 21.28
CA ALA A 40 17.33 -9.13 20.11
C ALA A 40 16.18 -9.77 19.33
N VAL A 41 16.18 -11.09 19.18
CA VAL A 41 15.08 -11.85 18.55
C VAL A 41 13.78 -11.70 19.35
N GLU A 42 13.82 -11.83 20.67
CA GLU A 42 12.65 -11.65 21.54
C GLU A 42 12.09 -10.23 21.43
N LYS A 43 12.94 -9.20 21.48
CA LYS A 43 12.55 -7.80 21.29
C LYS A 43 11.93 -7.55 19.90
N ALA A 44 12.44 -8.20 18.85
CA ALA A 44 11.88 -8.10 17.51
C ALA A 44 10.48 -8.74 17.42
N VAL A 45 10.29 -9.90 18.05
CA VAL A 45 8.98 -10.56 18.14
C VAL A 45 8.00 -9.70 18.94
N GLU A 46 8.43 -9.09 20.06
CA GLU A 46 7.61 -8.15 20.82
C GLU A 46 7.21 -6.93 19.97
N ARG A 47 8.17 -6.34 19.25
CA ARG A 47 7.90 -5.21 18.34
C ARG A 47 6.87 -5.58 17.28
N LEU A 48 7.03 -6.74 16.63
CA LEU A 48 6.06 -7.24 15.67
C LEU A 48 4.66 -7.36 16.27
N LYS A 49 4.53 -7.98 17.45
CA LYS A 49 3.25 -8.15 18.16
C LYS A 49 2.58 -6.79 18.44
N LYS A 50 3.34 -5.82 18.95
CA LYS A 50 2.85 -4.46 19.24
C LYS A 50 2.39 -3.71 18.00
N SER A 51 3.17 -3.78 16.92
CA SER A 51 2.80 -3.14 15.65
C SER A 51 1.54 -3.78 15.06
N LEU A 52 1.38 -5.10 15.13
CA LEU A 52 0.15 -5.78 14.68
C LEU A 52 -1.07 -5.43 15.54
N ALA A 53 -0.87 -5.20 16.84
CA ALA A 53 -1.89 -4.69 17.75
C ALA A 53 -2.19 -3.19 17.56
N ARG A 54 -1.38 -2.46 16.77
CA ARG A 54 -1.42 -1.00 16.61
C ARG A 54 -1.25 -0.25 17.93
N GLU A 55 -0.38 -0.78 18.80
CA GLU A 55 0.01 -0.06 20.01
C GLU A 55 0.88 1.16 19.63
N PRO A 56 0.65 2.31 20.27
CA PRO A 56 1.44 3.51 19.99
C PRO A 56 2.90 3.27 20.38
N PHE A 57 3.83 3.72 19.54
CA PHE A 57 5.24 3.64 19.85
C PHE A 57 5.61 4.63 20.96
N ASN A 58 6.33 4.17 21.98
CA ASN A 58 6.85 5.02 23.04
C ASN A 58 8.26 5.55 22.67
N PRO A 59 8.42 6.86 22.38
CA PRO A 59 9.70 7.45 21.99
C PRO A 59 10.79 7.34 23.06
N ARG A 60 10.43 7.20 24.34
CA ARG A 60 11.40 7.11 25.44
C ARG A 60 12.36 5.92 25.28
N ARG A 61 11.92 4.83 24.63
CA ARG A 61 12.78 3.68 24.32
C ARG A 61 14.02 4.07 23.49
N CYS A 62 13.93 5.14 22.70
CA CYS A 62 15.04 5.65 21.91
C CYS A 62 16.08 6.44 22.71
N ILE A 63 15.73 6.85 23.93
CA ILE A 63 16.66 7.50 24.86
C ILE A 63 17.47 6.42 25.60
N ASP A 64 16.79 5.37 26.04
CA ASP A 64 17.41 4.33 26.86
C ASP A 64 18.32 3.39 26.04
N ALA A 65 17.83 2.90 24.90
CA ALA A 65 18.52 1.92 24.06
C ALA A 65 18.18 2.10 22.56
N PRO A 66 18.69 3.17 21.91
CA PRO A 66 18.33 3.50 20.53
C PRO A 66 18.72 2.41 19.53
N GLU A 67 19.93 1.87 19.65
CA GLU A 67 20.48 0.87 18.72
C GLU A 67 19.72 -0.45 18.81
N GLU A 68 19.49 -0.94 20.03
CA GLU A 68 18.71 -2.17 20.26
C GLU A 68 17.29 -2.05 19.71
N THR A 69 16.64 -0.90 19.95
CA THR A 69 15.26 -0.66 19.48
C THR A 69 15.21 -0.58 17.95
N ALA A 70 16.18 0.09 17.32
CA ALA A 70 16.28 0.19 15.86
C ALA A 70 16.50 -1.19 15.21
N VAL A 71 17.41 -1.99 15.78
CA VAL A 71 17.72 -3.34 15.32
C VAL A 71 16.50 -4.25 15.47
N ALA A 72 15.82 -4.21 16.62
CA ALA A 72 14.61 -4.99 16.86
C ALA A 72 13.52 -4.68 15.83
N ALA A 73 13.35 -3.42 15.44
CA ALA A 73 12.38 -3.03 14.41
C ALA A 73 12.74 -3.56 13.01
N ARG A 74 14.03 -3.52 12.62
CA ARG A 74 14.49 -4.10 11.34
C ARG A 74 14.36 -5.62 11.32
N LEU A 75 14.69 -6.29 12.42
CA LEU A 75 14.50 -7.73 12.52
C LEU A 75 13.00 -8.10 12.53
N ALA A 76 12.15 -7.32 13.18
CA ALA A 76 10.70 -7.52 13.17
C ALA A 76 10.11 -7.49 11.76
N LEU A 77 10.62 -6.62 10.88
CA LEU A 77 10.25 -6.61 9.46
C LEU A 77 10.60 -7.94 8.77
N TYR A 78 11.82 -8.44 8.97
CA TYR A 78 12.22 -9.70 8.36
C TYR A 78 11.45 -10.88 8.94
N VAL A 79 11.15 -10.88 10.24
CA VAL A 79 10.29 -11.89 10.87
C VAL A 79 8.88 -11.83 10.27
N ALA A 80 8.30 -10.64 10.09
CA ALA A 80 6.99 -10.47 9.45
C ALA A 80 6.98 -11.00 8.01
N ALA A 81 8.04 -10.73 7.25
CA ALA A 81 8.19 -11.24 5.89
C ALA A 81 8.42 -12.77 5.86
N ALA A 82 9.18 -13.31 6.80
CA ALA A 82 9.49 -14.74 6.93
C ALA A 82 8.23 -15.59 7.15
N THR A 83 7.16 -15.00 7.70
CA THR A 83 5.86 -15.68 7.84
C THR A 83 5.19 -16.06 6.51
N LYS A 84 5.66 -15.52 5.38
CA LYS A 84 5.05 -15.65 4.04
C LYS A 84 3.57 -15.21 3.97
N ASN A 85 3.07 -14.53 5.00
CA ASN A 85 1.71 -14.03 5.05
C ASN A 85 1.68 -12.54 4.68
N GLN A 86 1.21 -12.25 3.46
CA GLN A 86 1.14 -10.87 2.95
C GLN A 86 0.25 -9.95 3.80
N TYR A 87 -0.76 -10.49 4.50
CA TYR A 87 -1.61 -9.68 5.37
C TYR A 87 -0.84 -9.21 6.61
N VAL A 88 -0.05 -10.10 7.22
CA VAL A 88 0.79 -9.77 8.38
C VAL A 88 1.81 -8.71 7.99
N LEU A 89 2.51 -8.90 6.87
CA LEU A 89 3.49 -7.94 6.38
C LEU A 89 2.85 -6.57 6.07
N ARG A 90 1.71 -6.55 5.35
CA ARG A 90 0.99 -5.29 5.06
C ARG A 90 0.50 -4.59 6.32
N ARG A 91 -0.05 -5.35 7.27
CA ARG A 91 -0.53 -4.80 8.54
C ARG A 91 0.62 -4.22 9.37
N PHE A 92 1.76 -4.89 9.39
CA PHE A 92 2.97 -4.39 10.03
C PHE A 92 3.44 -3.09 9.38
N ALA A 93 3.55 -3.06 8.04
CA ALA A 93 3.96 -1.87 7.28
C ALA A 93 3.01 -0.68 7.53
N ASP A 94 1.69 -0.88 7.46
CA ASP A 94 0.66 0.14 7.76
C ASP A 94 0.75 0.67 9.21
N ALA A 95 1.09 -0.19 10.18
CA ALA A 95 1.23 0.24 11.57
C ALA A 95 2.52 1.06 11.79
N GLU A 96 3.63 0.62 11.19
CA GLU A 96 4.91 1.33 11.25
C GLU A 96 4.87 2.66 10.50
N SER A 97 4.19 2.75 9.34
CA SER A 97 4.03 4.00 8.59
C SER A 97 3.19 5.03 9.36
N LYS A 98 2.11 4.61 10.02
CA LYS A 98 1.33 5.48 10.91
C LYS A 98 2.14 5.98 12.10
N SER A 99 2.92 5.09 12.72
CA SER A 99 3.82 5.46 13.81
C SER A 99 4.87 6.47 13.34
N PHE A 100 5.45 6.25 12.15
CA PHE A 100 6.36 7.19 11.49
C PHE A 100 5.72 8.59 11.34
N ARG A 101 4.50 8.68 10.82
CA ARG A 101 3.79 9.96 10.69
C ARG A 101 3.51 10.63 12.03
N GLU A 102 3.15 9.87 13.06
CA GLU A 102 2.97 10.43 14.40
C GLU A 102 4.29 11.00 14.96
N LEU A 103 5.40 10.32 14.75
CA LEU A 103 6.73 10.78 15.19
C LEU A 103 7.16 12.05 14.45
N LEU A 104 6.88 12.18 13.14
CA LEU A 104 7.11 13.42 12.39
C LEU A 104 6.43 14.64 13.03
N ARG A 105 5.30 14.41 13.73
CA ARG A 105 4.49 15.45 14.37
C ARG A 105 4.87 15.71 15.82
N LYS A 106 5.38 14.70 16.54
CA LYS A 106 5.54 14.75 18.01
C LYS A 106 6.98 14.99 18.45
N ILE A 107 7.99 14.60 17.66
CA ILE A 107 9.39 14.65 18.10
C ILE A 107 9.99 16.06 17.87
N PRO A 108 10.51 16.71 18.92
CA PRO A 108 11.22 17.99 18.78
C PRO A 108 12.38 17.88 17.78
N GLY A 109 12.61 18.94 17.01
CA GLY A 109 13.59 18.94 15.91
C GLY A 109 13.09 18.30 14.62
N ILE A 110 12.38 17.17 14.69
CA ILE A 110 11.79 16.50 13.51
C ILE A 110 10.56 17.25 12.99
N GLN A 111 9.84 17.94 13.87
CA GLN A 111 8.72 18.81 13.51
C GLN A 111 9.08 19.89 12.48
N ASP A 112 10.36 20.31 12.43
CA ASP A 112 10.85 21.31 11.47
C ASP A 112 10.61 20.83 10.02
N PRO A 113 9.92 21.61 9.17
CA PRO A 113 9.71 21.27 7.77
C PRO A 113 10.99 20.93 7.00
N ARG A 114 12.13 21.54 7.34
CA ARG A 114 13.43 21.25 6.73
C ARG A 114 13.93 19.85 7.08
N CYS A 115 13.74 19.41 8.32
CA CYS A 115 14.05 18.02 8.70
C CYS A 115 13.16 17.05 7.93
N LYS A 116 11.85 17.32 7.83
CA LYS A 116 10.92 16.48 7.06
C LYS A 116 11.31 16.36 5.59
N ILE A 117 11.78 17.44 4.97
CA ILE A 117 12.32 17.41 3.60
C ILE A 117 13.60 16.56 3.51
N GLU A 118 14.46 16.59 4.52
CA GLU A 118 15.66 15.75 4.55
C GLU A 118 15.30 14.25 4.64
N ILE A 119 14.30 13.89 5.45
CA ILE A 119 13.76 12.54 5.54
C ILE A 119 13.10 12.14 4.22
N ALA A 120 12.35 13.06 3.60
CA ALA A 120 11.74 12.86 2.29
C ALA A 120 12.78 12.48 1.22
N ARG A 121 13.93 13.16 1.21
CA ARG A 121 15.01 12.86 0.27
C ARG A 121 15.56 11.44 0.47
N ASP A 122 15.68 10.99 1.72
CA ASP A 122 16.10 9.61 2.04
C ASP A 122 15.07 8.57 1.55
N LEU A 123 13.78 8.93 1.58
CA LEU A 123 12.70 8.13 1.02
C LEU A 123 12.55 8.24 -0.51
N GLY A 124 13.40 9.01 -1.19
CA GLY A 124 13.32 9.22 -2.63
C GLY A 124 12.24 10.21 -3.07
N VAL A 125 11.69 11.00 -2.14
CA VAL A 125 10.71 12.06 -2.39
C VAL A 125 11.45 13.38 -2.59
N ASP A 126 11.50 13.88 -3.83
CA ASP A 126 12.04 15.22 -4.11
C ASP A 126 11.06 16.31 -3.66
N ALA A 127 11.46 17.04 -2.62
CA ALA A 127 10.66 18.10 -1.99
C ALA A 127 11.55 19.29 -1.59
N ARG A 128 10.94 20.49 -1.56
CA ARG A 128 11.57 21.76 -1.19
C ARG A 128 10.59 22.67 -0.46
N PRO A 129 11.05 23.66 0.33
CA PRO A 129 10.16 24.68 0.87
C PRO A 129 9.42 25.40 -0.27
N ALA A 130 8.10 25.55 -0.17
CA ALA A 130 7.32 26.06 -1.31
C ALA A 130 7.70 27.50 -1.71
N HIS A 131 8.14 28.33 -0.76
CA HIS A 131 8.60 29.70 -1.03
C HIS A 131 9.83 29.79 -1.94
N GLU A 132 10.61 28.70 -2.08
CA GLU A 132 11.73 28.64 -3.02
C GLU A 132 11.27 28.39 -4.47
N VAL A 133 10.02 27.96 -4.66
CA VAL A 133 9.47 27.53 -5.96
C VAL A 133 8.39 28.47 -6.45
N VAL A 134 7.53 28.93 -5.55
CA VAL A 134 6.35 29.75 -5.83
C VAL A 134 6.33 30.93 -4.87
N SER A 135 5.97 32.11 -5.36
CA SER A 135 5.78 33.31 -4.54
C SER A 135 4.31 33.77 -4.58
N GLY A 136 3.92 34.62 -3.63
CA GLY A 136 2.60 35.24 -3.60
C GLY A 136 1.51 34.39 -2.91
N ILE A 137 0.28 34.53 -3.38
CA ILE A 137 -0.94 34.10 -2.67
C ILE A 137 -0.98 32.58 -2.40
N VAL A 138 -0.37 31.77 -3.26
CA VAL A 138 -0.33 30.31 -3.14
C VAL A 138 0.44 29.87 -1.89
N VAL A 139 1.52 30.57 -1.53
CA VAL A 139 2.28 30.26 -0.30
C VAL A 139 1.58 30.83 0.92
N ALA A 140 0.95 32.00 0.80
CA ALA A 140 0.23 32.64 1.90
C ALA A 140 -1.05 31.90 2.31
N ALA A 141 -1.66 31.13 1.39
CA ALA A 141 -2.88 30.36 1.65
C ALA A 141 -2.67 29.14 2.56
N TYR A 142 -1.43 28.68 2.74
CA TYR A 142 -1.11 27.49 3.51
C TYR A 142 -0.12 27.82 4.63
N ASN A 143 -0.28 27.18 5.80
CA ASN A 143 0.71 27.28 6.86
C ASN A 143 1.90 26.35 6.54
N THR A 144 3.07 26.93 6.23
CA THR A 144 4.31 26.20 5.89
C THR A 144 4.19 25.18 4.74
N PRO A 145 3.77 25.60 3.52
CA PRO A 145 3.60 24.68 2.40
C PRO A 145 4.93 24.10 1.91
N ILE A 146 4.85 22.87 1.40
CA ILE A 146 5.96 22.14 0.80
C ILE A 146 5.68 21.96 -0.70
N ALA A 147 6.70 22.18 -1.52
CA ALA A 147 6.66 21.88 -2.94
C ALA A 147 7.23 20.47 -3.16
N VAL A 148 6.44 19.56 -3.74
CA VAL A 148 6.84 18.18 -4.05
C VAL A 148 6.91 18.02 -5.57
N ARG A 149 7.96 17.38 -6.10
CA ARG A 149 8.06 17.13 -7.54
C ARG A 149 6.88 16.28 -8.01
N TRP A 150 6.27 16.63 -9.14
CA TRP A 150 5.08 15.93 -9.66
C TRP A 150 5.26 14.41 -9.78
N THR A 151 6.45 13.93 -10.14
CA THR A 151 6.77 12.50 -10.22
C THR A 151 6.68 11.80 -8.87
N SER A 152 7.16 12.46 -7.80
CA SER A 152 7.07 11.96 -6.44
C SER A 152 5.63 12.03 -5.94
N TYR A 153 4.93 13.13 -6.24
CA TYR A 153 3.53 13.32 -5.87
C TYR A 153 2.65 12.21 -6.46
N LEU A 154 2.70 11.98 -7.78
CA LEU A 154 1.88 10.94 -8.42
C LEU A 154 2.20 9.52 -7.95
N ARG A 155 3.45 9.26 -7.52
CA ARG A 155 3.86 7.95 -7.03
C ARG A 155 3.28 7.63 -5.65
N TYR A 156 3.26 8.62 -4.75
CA TYR A 156 2.92 8.41 -3.33
C TYR A 156 1.58 9.03 -2.92
N ALA A 157 0.93 9.78 -3.80
CA ALA A 157 -0.41 10.29 -3.55
C ALA A 157 -1.40 9.12 -3.40
N PRO A 158 -2.19 9.09 -2.31
CA PRO A 158 -3.30 8.18 -2.17
C PRO A 158 -4.22 8.22 -3.38
N GLN A 159 -4.79 7.06 -3.70
CA GLN A 159 -5.91 6.98 -4.62
C GLN A 159 -7.14 7.48 -3.85
N ASP A 160 -7.40 8.78 -3.94
CA ASP A 160 -8.65 9.41 -3.53
C ASP A 160 -8.81 10.73 -4.33
N PRO A 161 -10.03 11.13 -4.73
CA PRO A 161 -10.25 12.34 -5.53
C PRO A 161 -9.64 13.63 -4.96
N TYR A 162 -9.52 13.73 -3.64
CA TYR A 162 -8.84 14.85 -2.96
C TYR A 162 -7.35 14.99 -3.33
N TRP A 163 -6.72 13.86 -3.68
CA TRP A 163 -5.31 13.77 -4.06
C TRP A 163 -5.09 13.87 -5.57
N ALA A 164 -6.14 14.05 -6.36
CA ALA A 164 -5.98 14.29 -7.78
C ALA A 164 -5.15 15.56 -8.00
N MET A 165 -4.03 15.44 -8.73
CA MET A 165 -3.10 16.56 -8.93
C MET A 165 -3.75 17.77 -9.59
N ILE A 166 -4.80 17.58 -10.40
CA ILE A 166 -5.60 18.66 -11.00
C ILE A 166 -6.25 19.58 -9.96
N ASN A 167 -6.47 19.08 -8.74
CA ASN A 167 -7.04 19.83 -7.62
C ASN A 167 -5.97 20.57 -6.79
N ARG A 168 -4.72 20.65 -7.28
CA ARG A 168 -3.58 21.24 -6.55
C ARG A 168 -2.87 22.32 -7.36
N PRO A 169 -2.29 23.34 -6.72
CA PRO A 169 -1.43 24.29 -7.42
C PRO A 169 -0.17 23.60 -7.94
N VAL A 170 0.04 23.66 -9.25
CA VAL A 170 1.23 23.11 -9.92
C VAL A 170 1.99 24.22 -10.62
N VAL A 171 3.26 24.40 -10.25
CA VAL A 171 4.12 25.45 -10.81
C VAL A 171 5.48 24.86 -11.16
N LYS A 172 5.90 25.00 -12.42
CA LYS A 172 7.22 24.54 -12.91
C LYS A 172 7.53 23.06 -12.55
N GLY A 173 6.51 22.20 -12.59
CA GLY A 173 6.65 20.77 -12.26
C GLY A 173 6.64 20.43 -10.77
N TRP A 174 6.30 21.38 -9.90
CA TRP A 174 6.15 21.19 -8.47
C TRP A 174 4.70 21.34 -8.04
N VAL A 175 4.23 20.37 -7.28
CA VAL A 175 2.90 20.35 -6.67
C VAL A 175 3.03 20.95 -5.26
N VAL A 176 2.30 22.02 -4.98
CA VAL A 176 2.30 22.66 -3.66
C VAL A 176 1.28 21.97 -2.77
N VAL A 177 1.73 21.49 -1.61
CA VAL A 177 0.88 20.78 -0.65
C VAL A 177 1.02 21.38 0.76
N PRO A 178 -0.05 21.35 1.57
CA PRO A 178 0.03 21.59 3.01
C PRO A 178 1.01 20.63 3.69
N ILE A 179 1.54 21.02 4.86
CA ILE A 179 2.46 20.18 5.63
C ILE A 179 1.82 18.85 6.06
N ASP A 180 0.54 18.84 6.41
CA ASP A 180 -0.20 17.62 6.77
C ASP A 180 -0.29 16.62 5.61
N ASP A 181 -0.52 17.13 4.39
CA ASP A 181 -0.56 16.32 3.19
C ASP A 181 0.84 15.82 2.82
N PHE A 182 1.87 16.65 3.01
CA PHE A 182 3.25 16.21 2.84
C PHE A 182 3.60 15.06 3.78
N GLU A 183 3.23 15.14 5.05
CA GLU A 183 3.43 14.04 6.01
C GLU A 183 2.67 12.77 5.61
N ARG A 184 1.47 12.90 5.01
CA ARG A 184 0.74 11.74 4.48
C ARG A 184 1.44 11.13 3.26
N LEU A 185 2.05 11.94 2.37
CA LEU A 185 2.88 11.41 1.29
C LEU A 185 4.11 10.67 1.83
N LEU A 186 4.73 11.17 2.90
CA LEU A 186 5.86 10.50 3.54
C LEU A 186 5.44 9.19 4.23
N GLU A 187 4.23 9.12 4.79
CA GLU A 187 3.64 7.88 5.32
C GLU A 187 3.61 6.78 4.23
N GLU A 188 3.06 7.11 3.05
CA GLU A 188 2.99 6.18 1.90
C GLU A 188 4.38 5.81 1.37
N ALA A 189 5.29 6.79 1.28
CA ALA A 189 6.67 6.55 0.85
C ALA A 189 7.45 5.66 1.81
N TYR A 190 7.22 5.81 3.13
CA TYR A 190 7.81 4.97 4.16
C TYR A 190 7.25 3.55 4.12
N GLU A 191 5.94 3.39 3.88
CA GLU A 191 5.32 2.07 3.70
C GLU A 191 5.88 1.34 2.47
N GLU A 192 6.00 2.02 1.33
CA GLU A 192 6.61 1.45 0.12
C GLU A 192 8.08 1.07 0.35
N ARG A 193 8.82 1.89 1.10
CA ARG A 193 10.22 1.62 1.49
C ARG A 193 10.33 0.33 2.32
N ILE A 194 9.40 0.08 3.24
CA ILE A 194 9.35 -1.17 4.03
C ILE A 194 9.22 -2.39 3.10
N PHE A 195 8.31 -2.34 2.12
CA PHE A 195 8.17 -3.43 1.15
C PHE A 195 9.40 -3.57 0.24
N GLN A 196 10.01 -2.46 -0.17
CA GLN A 196 11.23 -2.47 -0.97
C GLN A 196 12.38 -3.14 -0.22
N ILE A 197 12.56 -2.87 1.07
CA ILE A 197 13.57 -3.54 1.91
C ILE A 197 13.38 -5.06 1.88
N VAL A 198 12.14 -5.56 1.99
CA VAL A 198 11.86 -7.00 1.94
C VAL A 198 12.19 -7.60 0.57
N ARG A 199 11.84 -6.90 -0.52
CA ARG A 199 12.13 -7.34 -1.90
C ARG A 199 13.64 -7.41 -2.16
N ASP A 200 14.39 -6.41 -1.73
CA ASP A 200 15.83 -6.33 -1.98
C ASP A 200 16.65 -7.29 -1.09
N ASN A 201 16.04 -7.80 -0.02
CA ASN A 201 16.71 -8.63 0.99
C ASN A 201 16.06 -10.02 1.15
N GLU A 202 15.62 -10.64 0.04
CA GLU A 202 14.95 -11.96 0.08
C GLU A 202 15.81 -13.05 0.77
N LEU A 203 17.13 -13.04 0.56
CA LEU A 203 18.07 -13.96 1.23
C LEU A 203 18.12 -13.76 2.75
N ALA A 204 18.00 -12.51 3.23
CA ALA A 204 17.93 -12.20 4.66
C ALA A 204 16.64 -12.76 5.26
N VAL A 205 15.51 -12.61 4.56
CA VAL A 205 14.22 -13.16 4.97
C VAL A 205 14.29 -14.69 5.05
N GLY A 206 14.92 -15.34 4.07
CA GLY A 206 15.13 -16.79 4.08
C GLY A 206 15.95 -17.27 5.28
N ARG A 207 17.03 -16.56 5.63
CA ARG A 207 17.83 -16.85 6.84
C ARG A 207 17.02 -16.70 8.12
N VAL A 208 16.26 -15.62 8.24
CA VAL A 208 15.41 -15.37 9.42
C VAL A 208 14.35 -16.48 9.55
N ALA A 209 13.75 -16.91 8.44
CA ALA A 209 12.79 -18.02 8.43
C ALA A 209 13.38 -19.36 8.87
N ALA A 210 14.69 -19.57 8.69
CA ALA A 210 15.40 -20.77 9.13
C ALA A 210 15.85 -20.69 10.59
N SER A 211 16.21 -19.50 11.08
CA SER A 211 16.80 -19.32 12.41
C SER A 211 15.81 -18.97 13.51
N VAL A 212 14.65 -18.38 13.17
CA VAL A 212 13.65 -17.93 14.15
C VAL A 212 12.49 -18.92 14.19
N ASP A 213 12.14 -19.38 15.39
CA ASP A 213 10.96 -20.20 15.61
C ASP A 213 9.67 -19.37 15.44
N LEU A 214 9.05 -19.50 14.27
CA LEU A 214 7.83 -18.78 13.93
C LEU A 214 6.57 -19.35 14.62
N SER A 215 6.64 -20.51 15.28
CA SER A 215 5.48 -21.08 15.99
C SER A 215 4.97 -20.19 17.13
N GLN A 216 5.86 -19.37 17.71
CA GLN A 216 5.51 -18.35 18.72
C GLN A 216 4.59 -17.25 18.19
N LEU A 217 4.37 -17.20 16.88
CA LEU A 217 3.46 -16.27 16.20
C LEU A 217 2.13 -16.93 15.83
N ASP A 218 1.88 -18.20 16.16
CA ASP A 218 0.64 -18.90 15.81
C ASP A 218 -0.61 -18.22 16.37
N ASP A 219 -0.55 -17.75 17.62
CA ASP A 219 -1.65 -17.00 18.21
C ASP A 219 -1.83 -15.62 17.57
N VAL A 220 -0.74 -15.02 17.10
CA VAL A 220 -0.75 -13.75 16.36
C VAL A 220 -1.39 -13.96 14.99
N PHE A 221 -1.11 -15.08 14.32
CA PHE A 221 -1.77 -15.47 13.08
C PHE A 221 -3.27 -15.67 13.31
N LYS A 222 -3.69 -16.41 14.35
CA LYS A 222 -5.11 -16.62 14.64
C LYS A 222 -5.87 -15.31 14.89
N ARG A 223 -5.25 -14.35 15.58
CA ARG A 223 -5.88 -13.06 15.92
C ARG A 223 -5.86 -12.06 14.78
N TYR A 224 -4.72 -11.93 14.10
CA TYR A 224 -4.49 -10.83 13.18
C TYR A 224 -4.35 -11.27 11.73
N ALA A 225 -4.00 -12.52 11.42
CA ALA A 225 -4.22 -13.01 10.06
C ALA A 225 -5.74 -13.19 9.90
N GLN A 226 -6.44 -12.12 9.55
CA GLN A 226 -7.77 -12.26 8.98
C GLN A 226 -7.62 -13.30 7.88
N ARG A 227 -8.47 -14.34 7.98
CA ARG A 227 -8.57 -15.41 6.98
C ARG A 227 -8.42 -14.72 5.63
N PRO A 228 -7.59 -15.25 4.70
CA PRO A 228 -7.81 -14.90 3.32
C PRO A 228 -9.31 -14.99 3.12
N LEU A 229 -9.92 -14.03 2.42
CA LEU A 229 -11.16 -14.36 1.76
C LEU A 229 -10.78 -15.58 0.92
N GLN A 230 -10.91 -16.79 1.48
CA GLN A 230 -10.95 -18.03 0.75
C GLN A 230 -12.14 -17.75 -0.12
N MET A 231 -11.80 -17.30 -1.33
CA MET A 231 -12.70 -17.08 -2.41
C MET A 231 -13.41 -18.42 -2.53
N PRO A 232 -14.66 -18.53 -2.09
CA PRO A 232 -15.39 -19.71 -2.43
C PRO A 232 -15.46 -19.62 -3.94
N GLN A 233 -14.92 -20.62 -4.65
CA GLN A 233 -15.19 -20.84 -6.08
C GLN A 233 -16.69 -21.11 -6.34
N GLN A 234 -17.55 -20.91 -5.34
CA GLN A 234 -18.98 -20.99 -5.46
C GLN A 234 -19.54 -19.63 -5.86
N ALA A 235 -20.27 -19.65 -6.97
CA ALA A 235 -21.09 -18.55 -7.47
C ALA A 235 -21.83 -17.87 -6.31
N VAL A 236 -21.39 -16.67 -5.94
CA VAL A 236 -22.04 -15.89 -4.87
C VAL A 236 -23.49 -15.66 -5.30
N LYS A 237 -24.47 -16.29 -4.64
CA LYS A 237 -25.89 -15.97 -4.89
C LYS A 237 -26.13 -14.51 -4.52
N GLY A 238 -26.42 -13.69 -5.52
CA GLY A 238 -26.58 -12.23 -5.41
C GLY A 238 -26.55 -11.59 -6.80
N GLY A 239 -27.28 -10.48 -6.97
CA GLY A 239 -27.32 -9.72 -8.21
C GLY A 239 -26.00 -8.99 -8.50
N ASP A 240 -25.78 -8.64 -9.76
CA ASP A 240 -24.60 -7.88 -10.19
C ASP A 240 -24.67 -6.44 -9.66
N PRO A 241 -23.52 -5.84 -9.27
CA PRO A 241 -23.49 -4.43 -8.90
C PRO A 241 -23.88 -3.54 -10.09
N PRO A 242 -24.42 -2.32 -9.86
CA PRO A 242 -24.87 -1.42 -10.93
C PRO A 242 -23.83 -1.17 -12.01
N CYS A 243 -22.54 -1.06 -11.65
CA CYS A 243 -21.45 -0.87 -12.60
C CYS A 243 -21.26 -2.08 -13.54
N MET A 244 -21.21 -3.31 -13.00
CA MET A 244 -21.05 -4.51 -13.84
C MET A 244 -22.31 -4.80 -14.64
N LYS A 245 -23.49 -4.52 -14.08
CA LYS A 245 -24.76 -4.64 -14.80
C LYS A 245 -24.80 -3.70 -16.02
N ALA A 246 -24.42 -2.43 -15.85
CA ALA A 246 -24.38 -1.48 -16.96
C ALA A 246 -23.42 -1.94 -18.08
N VAL A 247 -22.24 -2.46 -17.73
CA VAL A 247 -21.29 -2.99 -18.71
C VAL A 247 -21.82 -4.24 -19.43
N LEU A 248 -22.50 -5.15 -18.70
CA LEU A 248 -23.14 -6.33 -19.29
C LEU A 248 -24.28 -5.98 -20.23
N ASP A 249 -25.12 -5.01 -19.84
CA ASP A 249 -26.26 -4.57 -20.65
C ASP A 249 -25.75 -3.90 -21.94
N ALA A 250 -24.75 -3.02 -21.85
CA ALA A 250 -24.09 -2.43 -23.02
C ALA A 250 -23.51 -3.50 -23.96
N LEU A 251 -22.83 -4.51 -23.41
CA LEU A 251 -22.28 -5.61 -24.21
C LEU A 251 -23.37 -6.43 -24.91
N LYS A 252 -24.47 -6.74 -24.22
CA LYS A 252 -25.62 -7.47 -24.78
C LYS A 252 -26.37 -6.68 -25.85
N ASN A 253 -26.40 -5.36 -25.71
CA ASN A 253 -26.97 -4.45 -26.71
C ASN A 253 -26.09 -4.29 -27.95
N GLY A 254 -24.92 -4.93 -27.99
CA GLY A 254 -23.96 -4.82 -29.09
C GLY A 254 -23.23 -3.48 -29.13
N GLU A 255 -23.14 -2.78 -27.99
CA GLU A 255 -22.38 -1.54 -27.89
C GLU A 255 -20.88 -1.82 -27.87
N ASN A 256 -20.10 -0.89 -28.40
CA ASN A 256 -18.64 -1.01 -28.40
C ASN A 256 -18.08 -0.63 -27.02
N LEU A 257 -17.71 -1.64 -26.23
CA LEU A 257 -17.10 -1.42 -24.91
C LEU A 257 -15.68 -0.85 -25.02
N PRO A 258 -15.30 0.16 -24.20
CA PRO A 258 -13.91 0.57 -24.08
C PRO A 258 -13.04 -0.53 -23.47
N HIS A 259 -11.73 -0.48 -23.72
CA HIS A 259 -10.79 -1.51 -23.26
C HIS A 259 -10.86 -1.76 -21.74
N THR A 260 -10.99 -0.69 -20.94
CA THR A 260 -11.13 -0.76 -19.48
C THR A 260 -12.41 -1.49 -19.05
N ALA A 261 -13.53 -1.30 -19.76
CA ALA A 261 -14.77 -2.01 -19.52
C ALA A 261 -14.65 -3.50 -19.84
N ARG A 262 -14.00 -3.86 -20.96
CA ARG A 262 -13.73 -5.26 -21.33
C ARG A 262 -12.89 -5.96 -20.28
N PHE A 263 -11.84 -5.30 -19.79
CA PHE A 263 -11.02 -5.82 -18.71
C PHE A 263 -11.80 -6.00 -17.40
N ALA A 264 -12.57 -4.98 -17.00
CA ALA A 264 -13.38 -5.00 -15.78
C ALA A 264 -14.41 -6.14 -15.79
N ILE A 265 -15.15 -6.31 -16.90
CA ILE A 265 -16.17 -7.36 -16.97
C ILE A 265 -15.57 -8.75 -17.07
N THR A 266 -14.45 -8.91 -17.79
CA THR A 266 -13.74 -10.20 -17.89
C THR A 266 -13.23 -10.66 -16.53
N THR A 267 -12.52 -9.78 -15.80
CA THR A 267 -12.05 -10.10 -14.44
C THR A 267 -13.20 -10.42 -13.49
N TYR A 268 -14.33 -9.70 -13.60
CA TYR A 268 -15.52 -9.94 -12.79
C TYR A 268 -16.20 -11.28 -13.08
N LEU A 269 -16.38 -11.64 -14.36
CA LEU A 269 -17.01 -12.91 -14.74
C LEU A 269 -16.13 -14.11 -14.40
N LEU A 270 -14.81 -14.01 -14.59
CA LEU A 270 -13.86 -15.00 -14.09
C LEU A 270 -13.95 -15.15 -12.57
N TRP A 271 -14.08 -14.04 -11.84
CA TRP A 271 -14.31 -14.05 -10.39
C TRP A 271 -15.64 -14.73 -10.00
N ARG A 272 -16.70 -14.56 -10.81
CA ARG A 272 -18.01 -15.23 -10.66
C ARG A 272 -17.95 -16.74 -10.99
N GLY A 273 -16.85 -17.22 -11.54
CA GLY A 273 -16.65 -18.62 -11.92
C GLY A 273 -17.02 -18.95 -13.37
N TRP A 274 -17.15 -17.94 -14.25
CA TRP A 274 -17.36 -18.18 -15.66
C TRP A 274 -16.09 -18.74 -16.32
N GLY A 275 -16.26 -19.69 -17.24
CA GLY A 275 -15.18 -20.22 -18.06
C GLY A 275 -14.76 -19.27 -19.17
N VAL A 276 -13.55 -19.49 -19.72
CA VAL A 276 -13.01 -18.71 -20.84
C VAL A 276 -13.96 -18.74 -22.04
N ASP A 277 -14.48 -19.92 -22.41
CA ASP A 277 -15.39 -20.08 -23.55
C ASP A 277 -16.68 -19.27 -23.36
N GLN A 278 -17.28 -19.34 -22.17
CA GLN A 278 -18.50 -18.59 -21.86
C GLN A 278 -18.30 -17.07 -21.97
N ILE A 279 -17.13 -16.57 -21.57
CA ILE A 279 -16.80 -15.16 -21.67
C ILE A 279 -16.52 -14.77 -23.13
N VAL A 280 -15.79 -15.59 -23.89
CA VAL A 280 -15.53 -15.36 -25.31
C VAL A 280 -16.85 -15.32 -26.09
N ASP A 281 -17.77 -16.24 -25.81
CA ASP A 281 -19.09 -16.28 -26.44
C ASP A 281 -19.94 -15.05 -26.09
N LEU A 282 -19.83 -14.54 -24.85
CA LEU A 282 -20.49 -13.28 -24.47
C LEU A 282 -19.98 -12.10 -25.31
N PHE A 283 -18.69 -12.05 -25.65
CA PHE A 283 -18.13 -10.99 -26.47
C PHE A 283 -18.50 -11.08 -27.96
N ARG A 284 -19.13 -12.18 -28.43
CA ARG A 284 -19.58 -12.30 -29.83
C ARG A 284 -20.60 -11.24 -30.23
N THR A 285 -21.29 -10.62 -29.27
CA THR A 285 -22.23 -9.53 -29.51
C THR A 285 -21.52 -8.20 -29.78
N ALA A 286 -20.22 -8.07 -29.50
CA ALA A 286 -19.47 -6.84 -29.74
C ALA A 286 -19.19 -6.61 -31.24
N PRO A 287 -19.30 -5.37 -31.73
CA PRO A 287 -19.19 -5.05 -33.16
C PRO A 287 -17.79 -5.27 -33.75
N ASP A 288 -16.75 -5.27 -32.92
CA ASP A 288 -15.34 -5.49 -33.30
C ASP A 288 -14.82 -6.87 -32.85
N PHE A 289 -15.71 -7.83 -32.59
CA PHE A 289 -15.33 -9.14 -32.07
C PHE A 289 -14.39 -9.90 -33.01
N ASN A 290 -13.26 -10.35 -32.45
CA ASN A 290 -12.35 -11.28 -33.09
C ASN A 290 -12.01 -12.41 -32.11
N GLU A 291 -12.47 -13.62 -32.41
CA GLU A 291 -12.38 -14.76 -31.49
C GLU A 291 -10.93 -15.05 -31.03
N LYS A 292 -9.95 -14.99 -31.95
CA LYS A 292 -8.55 -15.28 -31.60
C LYS A 292 -8.01 -14.25 -30.61
N ILE A 293 -8.27 -12.96 -30.86
CA ILE A 293 -7.78 -11.86 -30.02
C ILE A 293 -8.49 -11.87 -28.66
N THR A 294 -9.82 -11.97 -28.65
CA THR A 294 -10.63 -12.00 -27.43
C THR A 294 -10.27 -13.19 -26.56
N ARG A 295 -10.14 -14.39 -27.14
CA ARG A 295 -9.75 -15.60 -26.41
C ARG A 295 -8.38 -15.44 -25.76
N TYR A 296 -7.40 -14.91 -26.49
CA TYR A 296 -6.07 -14.62 -25.93
C TYR A 296 -6.14 -13.64 -24.75
N GLN A 297 -6.90 -12.54 -24.89
CA GLN A 297 -7.08 -11.55 -23.82
C GLN A 297 -7.72 -12.17 -22.57
N VAL A 298 -8.78 -12.96 -22.75
CA VAL A 298 -9.47 -13.64 -21.63
C VAL A 298 -8.55 -14.65 -20.94
N GLN A 299 -7.80 -15.45 -21.70
CA GLN A 299 -6.83 -16.42 -21.17
C GLN A 299 -5.69 -15.75 -20.40
N HIS A 300 -5.18 -14.63 -20.92
CA HIS A 300 -4.16 -13.83 -20.25
C HIS A 300 -4.69 -13.27 -18.91
N ILE A 301 -5.91 -12.71 -18.92
CA ILE A 301 -6.56 -12.19 -17.70
C ILE A 301 -6.80 -13.31 -16.68
N ALA A 302 -7.17 -14.51 -17.15
CA ALA A 302 -7.35 -15.70 -16.33
C ALA A 302 -6.03 -16.27 -15.76
N GLY A 303 -4.88 -15.75 -16.18
CA GLY A 303 -3.57 -16.28 -15.78
C GLY A 303 -3.22 -17.63 -16.42
N GLN A 304 -3.91 -18.03 -17.49
CA GLN A 304 -3.62 -19.26 -18.23
C GLN A 304 -2.44 -19.09 -19.20
N THR A 305 -2.00 -17.86 -19.45
CA THR A 305 -0.86 -17.51 -20.32
C THR A 305 -0.11 -16.33 -19.70
N GLY A 306 1.22 -16.31 -19.77
CA GLY A 306 2.04 -15.18 -19.31
C GLY A 306 2.14 -15.02 -17.78
N GLY A 307 2.97 -15.84 -17.12
CA GLY A 307 3.37 -15.63 -15.71
C GLY A 307 2.42 -16.16 -14.63
N ARG A 308 1.34 -16.89 -14.99
CA ARG A 308 0.40 -17.60 -14.08
C ARG A 308 -0.33 -16.73 -13.04
N LYS A 309 -0.31 -15.40 -13.17
CA LYS A 309 -0.96 -14.48 -12.21
C LYS A 309 -2.36 -14.10 -12.71
N GLN A 310 -3.40 -14.55 -12.02
CA GLN A 310 -4.77 -14.15 -12.30
C GLN A 310 -4.99 -12.67 -11.91
N TYR A 311 -5.58 -11.89 -12.81
CA TYR A 311 -5.88 -10.49 -12.53
C TYR A 311 -7.08 -10.35 -11.57
N THR A 312 -7.02 -9.36 -10.69
CA THR A 312 -8.09 -9.08 -9.73
C THR A 312 -9.10 -8.07 -10.27
N VAL A 313 -10.37 -8.21 -9.88
CA VAL A 313 -11.44 -7.26 -10.23
C VAL A 313 -11.08 -5.84 -9.74
N PRO A 314 -11.14 -4.81 -10.61
CA PRO A 314 -10.89 -3.42 -10.24
C PRO A 314 -11.72 -2.97 -9.03
N SER A 315 -11.17 -2.09 -8.19
CA SER A 315 -11.88 -1.54 -7.03
C SER A 315 -13.03 -0.62 -7.49
N CYS A 316 -13.99 -0.31 -6.61
CA CYS A 316 -15.06 0.64 -6.95
C CYS A 316 -14.50 2.02 -7.30
N GLU A 317 -13.38 2.40 -6.70
CA GLU A 317 -12.70 3.66 -6.99
C GLU A 317 -12.10 3.67 -8.41
N THR A 318 -11.43 2.58 -8.80
CA THR A 318 -10.93 2.40 -10.17
C THR A 318 -12.08 2.38 -11.18
N MET A 319 -13.21 1.73 -10.84
CA MET A 319 -14.40 1.73 -11.70
C MET A 319 -14.98 3.15 -11.86
N ASN A 320 -14.97 3.96 -10.81
CA ASN A 320 -15.39 5.36 -10.86
C ASN A 320 -14.43 6.20 -11.74
N SER A 321 -13.11 6.05 -11.58
CA SER A 321 -12.12 6.81 -12.35
C SER A 321 -12.15 6.48 -13.84
N TRP A 322 -12.52 5.25 -14.21
CA TRP A 322 -12.76 4.85 -15.59
C TRP A 322 -14.14 5.25 -16.14
N GLY A 323 -14.99 5.90 -15.33
CA GLY A 323 -16.35 6.29 -15.74
C GLY A 323 -17.31 5.11 -15.94
N LEU A 324 -17.00 3.93 -15.38
CA LEU A 324 -17.81 2.71 -15.53
C LEU A 324 -18.88 2.53 -14.45
N CYS A 325 -18.96 3.46 -13.50
CA CYS A 325 -19.92 3.39 -12.40
C CYS A 325 -21.07 4.38 -12.63
N PRO A 326 -22.31 3.92 -12.88
CA PRO A 326 -23.40 4.80 -13.26
C PRO A 326 -23.91 5.71 -12.13
N THR A 327 -23.63 5.39 -10.87
CA THR A 327 -24.14 6.18 -9.74
C THR A 327 -23.21 7.31 -9.31
N ASN A 328 -21.93 7.31 -9.73
CA ASN A 328 -20.82 8.20 -9.29
C ASN A 328 -20.58 8.31 -7.75
N LEU A 329 -21.60 8.07 -6.93
CA LEU A 329 -21.63 8.02 -5.47
C LEU A 329 -21.36 6.59 -4.92
N GLY A 330 -21.12 5.63 -5.81
CA GLY A 330 -20.96 4.22 -5.47
C GLY A 330 -22.27 3.53 -5.06
N CYS A 331 -22.19 2.24 -4.79
CA CYS A 331 -23.32 1.41 -4.34
C CYS A 331 -23.11 0.86 -2.93
N GLY A 332 -22.29 1.57 -2.13
CA GLY A 332 -21.97 1.27 -0.74
C GLY A 332 -20.82 0.29 -0.53
N VAL A 333 -20.35 -0.45 -1.53
CA VAL A 333 -19.24 -1.42 -1.39
C VAL A 333 -17.89 -0.85 -1.86
N LYS A 334 -16.77 -1.39 -1.35
CA LYS A 334 -15.40 -0.97 -1.72
C LYS A 334 -14.89 -1.69 -2.98
N ASN A 335 -15.42 -2.86 -3.28
CA ASN A 335 -15.11 -3.60 -4.50
C ASN A 335 -16.40 -4.25 -5.07
N PRO A 336 -16.60 -4.28 -6.41
CA PRO A 336 -17.77 -4.91 -7.05
C PRO A 336 -18.08 -6.34 -6.56
N VAL A 337 -17.05 -7.11 -6.22
CA VAL A 337 -17.18 -8.51 -5.73
C VAL A 337 -17.92 -8.62 -4.39
N GLN A 338 -17.99 -7.54 -3.61
CA GLN A 338 -18.62 -7.52 -2.29
C GLN A 338 -20.13 -7.27 -2.36
N TYR A 339 -20.66 -6.82 -3.51
CA TYR A 339 -22.04 -6.37 -3.64
C TYR A 339 -23.06 -7.48 -3.36
N GLY A 340 -22.90 -8.64 -4.00
CA GLY A 340 -23.83 -9.77 -3.86
C GLY A 340 -23.96 -10.27 -2.42
N ARG A 341 -22.86 -10.32 -1.66
CA ARG A 341 -22.89 -10.72 -0.24
C ARG A 341 -23.65 -9.72 0.63
N ARG A 342 -23.46 -8.41 0.42
CA ARG A 342 -24.13 -7.38 1.20
C ARG A 342 -25.63 -7.27 0.88
N ALA A 343 -26.01 -7.49 -0.37
CA ALA A 343 -27.40 -7.55 -0.80
C ALA A 343 -28.13 -8.78 -0.22
N ALA A 344 -27.45 -9.92 -0.10
CA ALA A 344 -28.00 -11.11 0.53
C ALA A 344 -28.24 -10.91 2.04
N ILE A 345 -27.30 -10.31 2.76
CA ILE A 345 -27.41 -10.02 4.21
C ILE A 345 -28.59 -9.08 4.50
N LYS A 346 -28.79 -8.05 3.67
CA LYS A 346 -29.92 -7.10 3.81
C LYS A 346 -31.30 -7.69 3.51
N ARG A 347 -31.39 -8.85 2.85
CA ARG A 347 -32.67 -9.54 2.57
C ARG A 347 -33.03 -10.59 3.62
N SER A 348 -32.08 -10.97 4.47
CA SER A 348 -32.24 -11.93 5.57
C SER A 348 -32.39 -11.26 6.94
N SER A 349 -32.45 -9.93 6.97
CA SER A 349 -32.78 -9.07 8.12
C SER A 349 -34.05 -8.31 7.80
#